data_AF-A0A4W4ERN9-F1
#
_entry.id   AF-A0A4W4ERN9-F1
#
_cell.length_a   1.000
_cell.length_b   1.000
_cell.length_c   1.000
_cell.angle_alpha   90.00
_cell.angle_beta   90.00
_cell.angle_gamma   90.00
#
_symmetry.space_group_name_H-M   'P 1'
#
loop_
_entity.id
_entity.type
_entity.pdbx_description
1 polymer ?
#
loop_
_entity_poly.entity_id
_entity_poly.type
_entity_poly.pdbx_seq_one_letter_code
_entity_poly.pdbx_strand_id
1 'polypeptide(L)'
;WMSFKNNCNIKMISSFCKSLAEALHSAKTESRVTVGVYECAKIMNDDPDSVSFCVLATDDFDCDIALQIHFTLIQAFCFENDISIVRVNDIKTLAEIVGEKGQSEDFHCVLITNSSDGSWEDPALEKLHMFCEESRSYNEWVPEITLPAR
;
A
#
# COMPACT_ATOMS: atom_id res chain seq x y z
N TRP A 1 13.20 26.23 15.28
CA TRP A 1 12.32 25.13 15.74
C TRP A 1 11.44 24.55 14.63
N MET A 2 10.93 25.35 13.66
CA MET A 2 10.26 24.80 12.47
C MET A 2 11.18 24.02 11.49
N SER A 3 12.46 24.42 11.29
CA SER A 3 13.32 23.75 10.30
C SER A 3 13.87 22.37 10.69
N PHE A 4 13.82 21.99 11.98
CA PHE A 4 14.33 20.68 12.44
C PHE A 4 13.27 19.57 12.32
N LYS A 5 11.97 19.95 12.39
CA LYS A 5 10.84 19.04 12.13
C LYS A 5 10.70 18.67 10.65
N ASN A 6 10.96 19.62 9.74
CA ASN A 6 10.86 19.35 8.29
C ASN A 6 11.95 18.41 7.75
N ASN A 7 13.17 18.46 8.32
CA ASN A 7 14.26 17.59 7.86
C ASN A 7 14.13 16.14 8.39
N CYS A 8 13.52 15.96 9.57
CA CYS A 8 13.16 14.63 10.07
C CYS A 8 12.01 14.03 9.26
N ASN A 9 10.99 14.83 8.92
CA ASN A 9 9.86 14.37 8.09
C ASN A 9 10.33 13.89 6.71
N ILE A 10 11.18 14.64 6.01
CA ILE A 10 11.66 14.25 4.67
C ILE A 10 12.52 12.96 4.73
N LYS A 11 13.41 12.83 5.72
CA LYS A 11 14.22 11.61 5.90
C LYS A 11 13.38 10.40 6.31
N MET A 12 12.37 10.62 7.14
CA MET A 12 11.47 9.59 7.65
C MET A 12 10.54 9.08 6.54
N ILE A 13 9.93 9.98 5.76
CA ILE A 13 9.14 9.68 4.56
C ILE A 13 9.99 8.87 3.57
N SER A 14 11.20 9.33 3.24
CA SER A 14 12.12 8.59 2.36
C SER A 14 12.39 7.15 2.84
N SER A 15 12.42 6.94 4.16
CA SER A 15 12.64 5.63 4.74
C SER A 15 11.43 4.70 4.60
N PHE A 16 10.20 5.22 4.65
CA PHE A 16 8.97 4.45 4.45
C PHE A 16 8.77 4.14 2.97
N CYS A 17 9.12 5.05 2.05
CA CYS A 17 9.07 4.74 0.62
C CYS A 17 9.99 3.58 0.24
N LYS A 18 11.20 3.55 0.83
CA LYS A 18 12.13 2.43 0.66
C LYS A 18 11.56 1.13 1.24
N SER A 19 10.94 1.21 2.42
CA SER A 19 10.33 0.04 3.08
C SER A 19 9.16 -0.50 2.26
N LEU A 20 8.33 0.38 1.67
CA LEU A 20 7.25 0.00 0.77
C LEU A 20 7.76 -0.73 -0.47
N ALA A 21 8.80 -0.20 -1.12
CA ALA A 21 9.40 -0.86 -2.28
C ALA A 21 10.01 -2.23 -1.92
N GLU A 22 10.70 -2.33 -0.78
CA GLU A 22 11.29 -3.58 -0.28
C GLU A 22 10.22 -4.62 0.05
N ALA A 23 9.17 -4.24 0.79
CA ALA A 23 8.06 -5.11 1.16
C ALA A 23 7.29 -5.61 -0.09
N LEU A 24 7.01 -4.73 -1.05
CA LEU A 24 6.37 -5.10 -2.31
C LEU A 24 7.22 -6.07 -3.13
N HIS A 25 8.52 -5.81 -3.24
CA HIS A 25 9.44 -6.68 -3.98
C HIS A 25 9.58 -8.07 -3.30
N SER A 26 9.70 -8.08 -1.98
CA SER A 26 9.76 -9.29 -1.15
C SER A 26 8.48 -10.12 -1.31
N ALA A 27 7.32 -9.52 -1.08
CA ALA A 27 6.02 -10.17 -1.24
C ALA A 27 5.78 -10.67 -2.67
N LYS A 28 6.21 -9.92 -3.69
CA LYS A 28 6.13 -10.34 -5.10
C LYS A 28 6.96 -11.60 -5.36
N THR A 29 8.19 -11.64 -4.84
CA THR A 29 9.08 -12.81 -4.98
C THR A 29 8.46 -14.07 -4.37
N GLU A 30 7.67 -13.89 -3.31
CA GLU A 30 6.94 -14.96 -2.63
C GLU A 30 5.54 -15.22 -3.20
N SER A 31 5.14 -14.54 -4.29
CA SER A 31 3.81 -14.64 -4.91
C SER A 31 2.64 -14.33 -3.94
N ARG A 32 2.87 -13.39 -3.02
CA ARG A 32 1.88 -12.90 -2.04
C ARG A 32 1.31 -11.54 -2.38
N VAL A 33 1.50 -11.09 -3.62
CA VAL A 33 1.01 -9.80 -4.09
C VAL A 33 -0.13 -10.01 -5.07
N THR A 34 -1.21 -9.29 -4.85
CA THR A 34 -2.34 -9.18 -5.79
C THR A 34 -2.43 -7.75 -6.28
N VAL A 35 -2.67 -7.57 -7.57
CA VAL A 35 -2.71 -6.27 -8.24
C VAL A 35 -4.04 -6.16 -8.98
N GLY A 36 -4.66 -4.98 -8.88
CA GLY A 36 -5.94 -4.67 -9.52
C GLY A 36 -7.05 -4.51 -8.49
N VAL A 37 -7.93 -3.54 -8.71
CA VAL A 37 -9.03 -3.22 -7.78
C VAL A 37 -9.97 -4.40 -7.63
N TYR A 38 -10.30 -5.07 -8.73
CA TYR A 38 -11.24 -6.18 -8.73
C TYR A 38 -10.66 -7.42 -8.06
N GLU A 39 -9.43 -7.77 -8.39
CA GLU A 39 -8.70 -8.92 -7.83
C GLU A 39 -8.49 -8.73 -6.33
N CYS A 40 -8.12 -7.52 -5.90
CA CYS A 40 -7.97 -7.19 -4.49
C CYS A 40 -9.30 -7.29 -3.75
N ALA A 41 -10.37 -6.70 -4.29
CA ALA A 41 -11.72 -6.79 -3.70
C ALA A 41 -12.22 -8.24 -3.61
N LYS A 42 -11.84 -9.10 -4.56
CA LYS A 42 -12.18 -10.53 -4.50
C LYS A 42 -11.51 -11.21 -3.30
N ILE A 43 -10.21 -11.00 -3.07
CA ILE A 43 -9.52 -11.57 -1.91
C ILE A 43 -10.13 -11.06 -0.60
N MET A 44 -10.41 -9.75 -0.51
CA MET A 44 -11.07 -9.15 0.64
C MET A 44 -12.43 -9.80 0.96
N ASN A 45 -13.20 -10.16 -0.08
CA ASN A 45 -14.50 -10.83 0.11
C ASN A 45 -14.36 -12.33 0.44
N ASP A 46 -13.37 -13.01 -0.14
CA ASP A 46 -13.19 -14.45 -0.01
C ASP A 46 -12.46 -14.82 1.30
N ASP A 47 -11.42 -14.06 1.67
CA ASP A 47 -10.56 -14.32 2.83
C ASP A 47 -9.95 -13.01 3.41
N PRO A 48 -10.73 -12.22 4.19
CA PRO A 48 -10.28 -10.97 4.81
C PRO A 48 -9.04 -11.14 5.69
N ASP A 49 -8.96 -12.26 6.41
CA ASP A 49 -7.93 -12.53 7.42
C ASP A 49 -6.55 -12.80 6.77
N SER A 50 -6.53 -13.13 5.48
CA SER A 50 -5.30 -13.30 4.72
C SER A 50 -4.61 -11.99 4.35
N VAL A 51 -5.30 -10.86 4.43
CA VAL A 51 -4.81 -9.56 3.96
C VAL A 51 -4.02 -8.87 5.06
N SER A 52 -2.73 -8.62 4.80
CA SER A 52 -1.86 -7.93 5.74
C SER A 52 -1.82 -6.43 5.46
N PHE A 53 -1.64 -6.04 4.18
CA PHE A 53 -1.37 -4.64 3.83
C PHE A 53 -1.98 -4.26 2.47
N CYS A 54 -2.48 -3.04 2.37
CA CYS A 54 -3.12 -2.50 1.17
C CYS A 54 -2.44 -1.21 0.69
N VAL A 55 -2.23 -1.11 -0.63
CA VAL A 55 -1.73 0.10 -1.29
C VAL A 55 -2.78 0.56 -2.28
N LEU A 56 -3.18 1.83 -2.19
CA LEU A 56 -4.03 2.47 -3.18
C LEU A 56 -3.21 3.46 -4.01
N ALA A 57 -3.21 3.28 -5.32
CA ALA A 57 -2.51 4.17 -6.24
C ALA A 57 -3.50 5.00 -7.04
N THR A 58 -3.35 6.32 -6.95
CA THR A 58 -4.16 7.28 -7.71
C THR A 58 -3.23 8.19 -8.48
N ASP A 59 -3.49 8.40 -9.76
CA ASP A 59 -3.01 9.57 -10.45
C ASP A 59 -3.97 10.72 -10.13
N ASP A 60 -3.39 11.87 -9.81
CA ASP A 60 -4.18 13.06 -9.58
C ASP A 60 -4.87 13.43 -10.91
N PHE A 61 -6.22 13.44 -10.87
CA PHE A 61 -7.18 14.14 -11.75
C PHE A 61 -8.08 13.37 -12.74
N ASP A 62 -7.93 12.07 -13.01
CA ASP A 62 -8.77 11.40 -14.04
C ASP A 62 -9.35 10.00 -13.64
N CYS A 63 -9.51 9.72 -12.35
CA CYS A 63 -10.23 8.51 -11.93
C CYS A 63 -11.76 8.66 -12.16
N ASP A 64 -12.33 7.79 -12.99
CA ASP A 64 -13.79 7.70 -13.17
C ASP A 64 -14.52 7.46 -11.84
N ILE A 65 -15.76 7.94 -11.74
CA ILE A 65 -16.59 7.85 -10.51
C ILE A 65 -16.66 6.41 -9.99
N ALA A 66 -16.72 5.42 -10.89
CA ALA A 66 -16.72 4.00 -10.52
C ALA A 66 -15.46 3.61 -9.72
N LEU A 67 -14.29 4.05 -10.17
CA LEU A 67 -13.02 3.77 -9.50
C LEU A 67 -12.92 4.46 -8.13
N GLN A 68 -13.44 5.69 -8.03
CA GLN A 68 -13.55 6.40 -6.74
C GLN A 68 -14.49 5.69 -5.75
N ILE A 69 -15.59 5.11 -6.23
CA ILE A 69 -16.47 4.28 -5.40
C ILE A 69 -15.69 3.06 -4.89
N HIS A 70 -14.94 2.37 -5.77
CA HIS A 70 -14.15 1.22 -5.35
C HIS A 70 -13.08 1.58 -4.31
N PHE A 71 -12.38 2.70 -4.46
CA PHE A 71 -11.44 3.16 -3.46
C PHE A 71 -12.12 3.42 -2.11
N THR A 72 -13.28 4.06 -2.13
CA THR A 72 -14.05 4.30 -0.89
C THR A 72 -14.42 2.97 -0.23
N LEU A 73 -14.88 1.98 -1.00
CA LEU A 73 -15.24 0.66 -0.47
C LEU A 73 -14.02 -0.08 0.10
N ILE A 74 -12.90 -0.07 -0.60
CA ILE A 74 -11.65 -0.69 -0.14
C ILE A 74 -11.15 -0.02 1.14
N GLN A 75 -11.18 1.32 1.20
CA GLN A 75 -10.79 2.06 2.40
C GLN A 75 -11.67 1.72 3.60
N ALA A 76 -12.99 1.67 3.41
CA ALA A 76 -13.93 1.30 4.46
C ALA A 76 -13.66 -0.13 4.96
N PHE A 77 -13.45 -1.06 4.03
CA PHE A 77 -13.11 -2.45 4.36
C PHE A 77 -11.82 -2.57 5.16
N CYS A 78 -10.74 -1.91 4.72
CA CYS A 78 -9.46 -1.95 5.43
C CYS A 78 -9.58 -1.33 6.82
N PHE A 79 -10.37 -0.26 6.97
CA PHE A 79 -10.63 0.36 8.26
C PHE A 79 -11.40 -0.57 9.21
N GLU A 80 -12.46 -1.22 8.73
CA GLU A 80 -13.29 -2.13 9.52
C GLU A 80 -12.55 -3.39 9.98
N ASN A 81 -11.59 -3.88 9.17
CA ASN A 81 -10.81 -5.08 9.45
C ASN A 81 -9.40 -4.79 10.01
N ASP A 82 -9.10 -3.54 10.38
CA ASP A 82 -7.78 -3.08 10.86
C ASP A 82 -6.59 -3.41 9.93
N ILE A 83 -6.86 -3.51 8.62
CA ILE A 83 -5.83 -3.70 7.61
C ILE A 83 -5.08 -2.38 7.44
N SER A 84 -3.76 -2.44 7.50
CA SER A 84 -2.91 -1.28 7.26
C SER A 84 -2.99 -0.89 5.79
N ILE A 85 -3.25 0.40 5.53
CA ILE A 85 -3.46 0.92 4.18
C ILE A 85 -2.67 2.22 3.98
N VAL A 86 -2.08 2.38 2.80
CA VAL A 86 -1.39 3.62 2.38
C VAL A 86 -1.86 4.05 1.00
N ARG A 87 -1.74 5.35 0.73
CA ARG A 87 -1.93 5.93 -0.60
C ARG A 87 -0.58 6.21 -1.25
N VAL A 88 -0.45 5.96 -2.54
CA VAL A 88 0.68 6.41 -3.37
C VAL A 88 0.16 7.20 -4.56
N ASN A 89 0.92 8.22 -4.99
CA ASN A 89 0.50 9.10 -6.09
C ASN A 89 1.15 8.73 -7.44
N ASP A 90 1.95 7.67 -7.47
CA ASP A 90 2.71 7.26 -8.65
C ASP A 90 2.41 5.82 -9.03
N ILE A 91 1.36 5.65 -9.82
CA ILE A 91 0.95 4.37 -10.40
C ILE A 91 2.07 3.78 -11.25
N LYS A 92 2.84 4.60 -11.97
CA LYS A 92 3.89 4.13 -12.88
C LYS A 92 5.04 3.52 -12.09
N THR A 93 5.51 4.20 -11.05
CA THR A 93 6.56 3.66 -10.18
C THR A 93 6.08 2.41 -9.45
N LEU A 94 4.81 2.35 -9.03
CA LEU A 94 4.24 1.14 -8.43
C LEU A 94 4.22 -0.03 -9.43
N ALA A 95 3.80 0.23 -10.66
CA ALA A 95 3.79 -0.76 -11.75
C ALA A 95 5.20 -1.24 -12.11
N GLU A 96 6.24 -0.41 -12.01
CA GLU A 96 7.62 -0.85 -12.22
C GLU A 96 8.12 -1.80 -11.13
N ILE A 97 7.69 -1.59 -9.88
CA ILE A 97 8.06 -2.46 -8.75
C ILE A 97 7.30 -3.79 -8.86
N VAL A 98 5.98 -3.72 -9.03
CA VAL A 98 5.09 -4.88 -8.88
C VAL A 98 4.75 -5.55 -10.22
N GLY A 99 4.73 -4.81 -11.32
CA GLY A 99 4.35 -5.33 -12.62
C GLY A 99 5.27 -6.42 -13.15
N GLU A 100 4.69 -7.39 -13.85
CA GLU A 100 5.40 -8.33 -14.71
C GLU A 100 5.15 -7.99 -16.18
N LYS A 101 6.04 -8.44 -17.07
CA LYS A 101 5.86 -8.25 -18.52
C LYS A 101 4.59 -8.97 -19.00
N GLY A 102 3.54 -8.20 -19.28
CA GLY A 102 2.28 -8.68 -19.83
C GLY A 102 1.09 -8.73 -18.86
N GLN A 103 1.21 -8.16 -17.66
CA GLN A 103 0.11 -8.05 -16.68
C GLN A 103 -0.77 -6.80 -16.87
N SER A 104 -1.92 -6.81 -16.19
CA SER A 104 -3.01 -5.81 -16.21
C SER A 104 -2.52 -4.36 -16.12
N GLU A 105 -3.23 -3.44 -16.78
CA GLU A 105 -3.01 -1.99 -16.69
C GLU A 105 -3.61 -1.39 -15.40
N ASP A 106 -4.34 -2.18 -14.61
CA ASP A 106 -4.94 -1.76 -13.34
C ASP A 106 -3.98 -1.96 -12.15
N PHE A 107 -3.20 -0.93 -11.83
CA PHE A 107 -2.33 -0.88 -10.65
C PHE A 107 -2.92 0.00 -9.54
N HIS A 108 -4.23 0.26 -9.57
CA HIS A 108 -4.89 1.19 -8.66
C HIS A 108 -5.04 0.63 -7.23
N CYS A 109 -4.98 -0.69 -7.07
CA CYS A 109 -4.92 -1.36 -5.78
C CYS A 109 -3.90 -2.48 -5.81
N VAL A 110 -3.11 -2.61 -4.74
CA VAL A 110 -2.19 -3.72 -4.53
C VAL A 110 -2.37 -4.24 -3.10
N LEU A 111 -2.55 -5.55 -2.96
CA LEU A 111 -2.61 -6.22 -1.66
C LEU A 111 -1.38 -7.08 -1.43
N ILE A 112 -0.92 -7.08 -0.19
CA ILE A 112 0.04 -8.05 0.33
C ILE A 112 -0.71 -8.97 1.29
N THR A 113 -0.66 -10.28 1.04
CA THR A 113 -1.23 -11.29 1.94
C THR A 113 -0.18 -11.84 2.90
N ASN A 114 -0.63 -12.36 4.05
CA ASN A 114 0.20 -13.01 5.05
C ASN A 114 0.97 -14.20 4.44
N SER A 115 2.14 -14.52 5.02
CA SER A 115 2.88 -15.72 4.62
C SER A 115 2.16 -16.98 5.11
N SER A 116 2.01 -17.96 4.23
CA SER A 116 1.30 -19.22 4.55
C SER A 116 2.06 -20.12 5.53
N ASP A 117 3.34 -19.86 5.77
CA ASP A 117 4.23 -20.69 6.60
C ASP A 117 4.45 -20.12 8.02
N GLY A 118 3.76 -19.03 8.38
CA GLY A 118 4.00 -18.34 9.65
C GLY A 118 5.44 -17.84 9.80
N SER A 119 6.13 -17.63 8.67
CA SER A 119 7.46 -17.06 8.60
C SER A 119 7.47 -15.68 9.25
N TRP A 120 8.61 -15.34 9.85
CA TRP A 120 8.92 -14.02 10.37
C TRP A 120 8.39 -12.93 9.44
N GLU A 121 7.64 -11.99 10.01
CA GLU A 121 7.10 -10.84 9.28
C GLU A 121 8.26 -10.04 8.66
N ASP A 122 8.06 -9.61 7.42
CA ASP A 122 9.05 -8.81 6.71
C ASP A 122 9.32 -7.52 7.50
N PRO A 123 10.56 -7.23 7.92
CA PRO A 123 10.88 -6.03 8.70
C PRO A 123 10.47 -4.73 7.98
N ALA A 124 10.45 -4.73 6.65
CA ALA A 124 9.99 -3.60 5.86
C ALA A 124 8.47 -3.42 5.97
N LEU A 125 7.72 -4.53 6.04
CA LEU A 125 6.27 -4.54 6.22
C LEU A 125 5.88 -4.14 7.65
N GLU A 126 6.56 -4.68 8.67
CA GLU A 126 6.39 -4.29 10.08
C GLU A 126 6.57 -2.77 10.26
N LYS A 127 7.58 -2.21 9.58
CA LYS A 127 7.82 -0.77 9.60
C LYS A 127 6.69 0.05 8.97
N LEU A 128 6.01 -0.48 7.96
CA LEU A 128 4.84 0.17 7.36
C LEU A 128 3.62 0.06 8.27
N HIS A 129 3.43 -1.05 8.98
CA HIS A 129 2.39 -1.16 10.00
C HIS A 129 2.57 -0.11 11.10
N MET A 130 3.78 0.04 11.63
CA MET A 130 4.09 1.09 12.61
C MET A 130 3.81 2.50 12.07
N PHE A 131 4.10 2.74 10.79
CA PHE A 131 3.78 4.02 10.14
C PHE A 131 2.27 4.28 10.09
N CYS A 132 1.48 3.29 9.66
CA CYS A 132 0.02 3.40 9.65
C CYS A 132 -0.53 3.62 11.06
N GLU A 133 -0.03 2.91 12.07
CA GLU A 133 -0.44 3.08 13.46
C GLU A 133 -0.11 4.48 14.01
N GLU A 134 1.11 4.97 13.74
CA GLU A 134 1.51 6.33 14.13
C GLU A 134 0.62 7.38 13.44
N SER A 135 0.37 7.26 12.14
CA SER A 135 -0.54 8.16 11.40
C SER A 135 -1.97 8.16 11.94
N ARG A 136 -2.51 6.99 12.32
CA ARG A 136 -3.84 6.89 12.94
C ARG A 136 -3.92 7.67 14.26
N SER A 137 -2.83 7.73 15.04
CA SER A 137 -2.78 8.55 16.26
C SER A 137 -2.95 10.06 16.00
N TYR A 138 -2.69 10.50 14.75
CA TYR A 138 -2.90 11.87 14.27
C TYR A 138 -4.21 12.04 13.46
N ASN A 139 -5.11 11.05 13.45
CA ASN A 139 -6.33 10.99 12.65
C ASN A 139 -6.09 10.94 11.14
N GLU A 140 -4.91 10.48 10.71
CA GLU A 140 -4.59 10.21 9.31
C GLU A 140 -4.76 8.71 9.04
N TRP A 141 -5.96 8.33 8.58
CA TRP A 141 -6.36 6.92 8.43
C TRP A 141 -5.77 6.23 7.19
N VAL A 142 -5.51 6.99 6.13
CA VAL A 142 -4.90 6.51 4.89
C VAL A 142 -3.70 7.41 4.59
N PRO A 143 -2.57 7.20 5.27
CA PRO A 143 -1.40 8.04 5.07
C PRO A 143 -0.81 7.89 3.68
N GLU A 144 -0.19 8.96 3.20
CA GLU A 144 0.36 9.05 1.85
C GLU A 144 1.86 8.79 1.84
N ILE A 145 2.33 7.99 0.87
CA ILE A 145 3.74 7.69 0.61
C ILE A 145 4.07 8.08 -0.83
N THR A 146 5.04 8.99 -0.99
CA THR A 146 5.53 9.36 -2.32
C THR A 146 6.69 8.46 -2.73
N LEU A 147 6.47 7.53 -3.67
CA LEU A 147 7.56 6.69 -4.19
C LEU A 147 8.65 7.57 -4.84
N PRO A 148 9.94 7.31 -4.59
CA PRO A 148 11.00 8.06 -5.23
C PRO A 148 11.00 7.77 -6.73
N ALA A 149 10.96 8.82 -7.56
CA ALA A 149 11.29 8.69 -8.97
C ALA A 149 12.72 8.14 -9.09
N ARG A 150 12.89 7.07 -9.87
CA ARG A 150 14.20 6.43 -10.07
C ARG A 150 15.12 7.25 -10.97
#